data_AF-A0A520AC90-F1
#
_entry.id   AF-A0A520AC90-F1
#
_cell.length_a   1.000
_cell.length_b   1.000
_cell.length_c   1.000
_cell.angle_alpha   90.00
_cell.angle_beta   90.00
_cell.angle_gamma   90.00
#
_symmetry.space_group_name_H-M   'P 1'
#
loop_
_entity.id
_entity.type
_entity.pdbx_description
1 polymer ?
#
loop_
_entity_poly.entity_id
_entity_poly.type
_entity_poly.pdbx_seq_one_letter_code
_entity_poly.pdbx_strand_id
1 'polypeptide(L)'
;VDVGLAQVNSANFARLGVTIEQVFDPCTNLRLASLILQDGYELASLHYSGLDAISATYSLYNTGTLTRGFRNGYVGRVWSAARDIGSMQATPRLPASMNKGATATPAKTSTAGDSWVIGQIASTTIEVFE
;
A
#
# COMPACT_ATOMS: atom_id res chain seq x y z
N VAL A 1 -13.49 -9.08 -10.34
CA VAL A 1 -12.78 -10.30 -9.87
C VAL A 1 -11.32 -9.95 -9.73
N ASP A 2 -10.59 -10.56 -8.82
CA ASP A 2 -9.16 -10.30 -8.62
C ASP A 2 -8.34 -11.38 -9.36
N VAL A 3 -7.22 -10.99 -10.00
CA VAL A 3 -6.50 -11.85 -10.97
C VAL A 3 -4.99 -11.84 -10.73
N GLY A 4 -4.38 -13.02 -10.85
CA GLY A 4 -2.94 -13.25 -10.79
C GLY A 4 -2.31 -13.09 -9.41
N LEU A 5 -0.98 -13.09 -9.35
CA LEU A 5 -0.19 -13.17 -8.10
C LEU A 5 -0.52 -12.08 -7.08
N ALA A 6 -0.64 -10.84 -7.55
CA ALA A 6 -0.94 -9.68 -6.72
C ALA A 6 -2.45 -9.45 -6.56
N GLN A 7 -3.31 -10.35 -7.06
CA GLN A 7 -4.76 -10.24 -6.95
C GLN A 7 -5.29 -8.89 -7.49
N VAL A 8 -4.85 -8.49 -8.69
CA VAL A 8 -5.24 -7.21 -9.31
C VAL A 8 -6.73 -7.25 -9.67
N ASN A 9 -7.50 -6.26 -9.21
CA ASN A 9 -8.92 -6.17 -9.51
C ASN A 9 -9.17 -5.86 -10.99
N SER A 10 -9.98 -6.69 -11.65
CA SER A 10 -10.34 -6.61 -13.08
C SER A 10 -10.97 -5.28 -13.50
N ALA A 11 -11.52 -4.51 -12.57
CA ALA A 11 -12.03 -3.16 -12.85
C ALA A 11 -10.92 -2.18 -13.32
N ASN A 12 -9.65 -2.47 -13.04
CA ASN A 12 -8.52 -1.64 -13.48
C ASN A 12 -8.08 -1.91 -14.93
N PHE A 13 -8.49 -3.03 -15.54
CA PHE A 13 -7.88 -3.51 -16.79
C PHE A 13 -8.08 -2.55 -17.97
N ALA A 14 -9.31 -2.02 -18.12
CA ALA A 14 -9.61 -1.05 -19.17
C ALA A 14 -8.78 0.23 -19.05
N ARG A 15 -8.60 0.73 -17.82
CA ARG A 15 -7.77 1.93 -17.54
C ARG A 15 -6.30 1.66 -17.83
N LEU A 16 -5.82 0.47 -17.51
CA LEU A 16 -4.41 0.08 -17.65
C LEU A 16 -4.06 -0.47 -19.04
N GLY A 17 -5.05 -0.63 -19.93
CA GLY A 17 -4.83 -1.09 -21.30
C GLY A 17 -4.34 -2.54 -21.39
N VAL A 18 -4.78 -3.41 -20.48
CA VAL A 18 -4.32 -4.81 -20.41
C VAL A 18 -5.47 -5.80 -20.60
N THR A 19 -5.17 -6.95 -21.22
CA THR A 19 -6.09 -8.08 -21.31
C THR A 19 -5.99 -8.98 -20.09
N ILE A 20 -6.99 -9.84 -19.86
CA ILE A 20 -6.98 -10.77 -18.73
C ILE A 20 -5.83 -11.79 -18.83
N GLU A 21 -5.50 -12.23 -20.05
CA GLU A 21 -4.40 -13.16 -20.31
C GLU A 21 -3.06 -12.55 -19.92
N GLN A 22 -2.84 -11.27 -20.24
CA GLN A 22 -1.63 -10.55 -19.86
C GLN A 22 -1.48 -10.42 -18.34
N VAL A 23 -2.58 -10.33 -17.60
CA VAL A 23 -2.57 -10.22 -16.13
C VAL A 23 -2.14 -11.53 -15.47
N PHE A 24 -2.15 -12.66 -16.18
CA PHE A 24 -1.59 -13.93 -15.68
C PHE A 24 -0.08 -14.05 -15.86
N ASP A 25 0.56 -13.20 -16.70
CA ASP A 25 2.02 -13.11 -16.75
C ASP A 25 2.54 -12.52 -15.42
N PRO A 26 3.41 -13.23 -14.67
CA PRO A 26 3.86 -12.81 -13.35
C PRO A 26 4.45 -11.40 -13.30
N CYS A 27 5.34 -11.09 -14.25
CA CYS A 27 6.02 -9.79 -14.30
C CYS A 27 5.04 -8.66 -14.61
N THR A 28 4.14 -8.89 -15.57
CA THR A 28 3.07 -7.95 -15.91
C THR A 28 2.14 -7.73 -14.73
N ASN A 29 1.73 -8.79 -14.03
CA ASN A 29 0.86 -8.69 -12.87
C ASN A 29 1.48 -7.84 -11.75
N LEU A 30 2.74 -8.08 -11.42
CA LEU A 30 3.48 -7.31 -10.41
C LEU A 30 3.67 -5.85 -10.83
N ARG A 31 3.95 -5.59 -12.12
CA ARG A 31 4.03 -4.23 -12.67
C ARG A 31 2.69 -3.49 -12.56
N LEU A 32 1.57 -4.13 -12.88
CA LEU A 32 0.25 -3.52 -12.77
C LEU A 32 -0.10 -3.22 -11.31
N ALA A 33 0.19 -4.15 -10.41
CA ALA A 33 -0.01 -3.96 -8.99
C ALA A 33 0.81 -2.78 -8.45
N SER A 34 2.08 -2.65 -8.85
CA SER A 34 2.92 -1.53 -8.41
C SER A 34 2.42 -0.18 -8.91
N LEU A 35 1.89 -0.09 -10.14
CA LEU A 35 1.25 1.12 -10.67
C LEU A 35 0.01 1.49 -9.86
N ILE A 36 -0.89 0.53 -9.59
CA ILE A 36 -2.10 0.77 -8.81
C ILE A 36 -1.75 1.21 -7.38
N LEU A 37 -0.73 0.62 -6.77
CA LEU A 37 -0.28 1.00 -5.43
C LEU A 37 0.34 2.40 -5.40
N GLN A 38 1.11 2.79 -6.42
CA GLN A 38 1.67 4.14 -6.57
C GLN A 38 0.55 5.18 -6.72
N ASP A 39 -0.35 4.98 -7.69
CA ASP A 39 -1.54 5.85 -7.90
C ASP A 39 -2.35 5.99 -6.60
N GLY A 40 -2.57 4.86 -5.90
CA GLY A 40 -3.31 4.84 -4.64
C GLY A 40 -2.60 5.58 -3.50
N TYR A 41 -1.27 5.49 -3.42
CA TYR A 41 -0.48 6.19 -2.42
C TYR A 41 -0.41 7.69 -2.67
N GLU A 42 -0.30 8.12 -3.93
CA GLU A 42 -0.42 9.55 -4.28
C GLU A 42 -1.76 10.11 -3.81
N LEU A 43 -2.87 9.43 -4.11
CA LEU A 43 -4.20 9.82 -3.66
C LEU A 43 -4.35 9.82 -2.13
N ALA A 44 -3.86 8.77 -1.46
CA ALA A 44 -3.92 8.67 0.00
C ALA A 44 -3.12 9.77 0.69
N SER A 45 -1.96 10.13 0.13
CA SER A 45 -1.06 11.15 0.68
C SER A 45 -1.65 12.57 0.62
N LEU A 46 -2.72 12.80 -0.14
CA LEU A 46 -3.47 14.06 -0.10
C LEU A 46 -4.26 14.24 1.21
N HIS A 47 -4.52 13.15 1.94
CA HIS A 47 -5.41 13.14 3.11
C HIS A 47 -4.74 12.60 4.38
N TYR A 48 -3.67 11.81 4.23
CA TYR A 48 -3.00 11.10 5.31
C TYR A 48 -1.48 11.23 5.15
N SER A 49 -0.73 10.88 6.20
CA SER A 49 0.74 10.87 6.17
C SER A 49 1.31 9.58 6.77
N GLY A 50 2.57 9.26 6.44
CA GLY A 50 3.27 8.11 6.98
C GLY A 50 2.51 6.79 6.83
N LEU A 51 2.44 6.02 7.91
CA LEU A 51 1.78 4.70 7.93
C LEU A 51 0.26 4.78 7.70
N ASP A 52 -0.37 5.92 7.96
CA ASP A 52 -1.80 6.11 7.69
C ASP A 52 -2.06 6.22 6.19
N ALA A 53 -1.18 6.93 5.45
CA ALA A 53 -1.25 6.99 3.99
C ALA A 53 -1.06 5.59 3.38
N ILE A 54 -0.06 4.83 3.84
CA ILE A 54 0.16 3.44 3.40
C ILE A 54 -1.07 2.56 3.70
N SER A 55 -1.64 2.70 4.90
CA SER A 55 -2.82 1.94 5.31
C SER A 55 -4.05 2.28 4.45
N ALA A 56 -4.23 3.55 4.10
CA ALA A 56 -5.29 4.00 3.20
C ALA A 56 -5.07 3.51 1.76
N THR A 57 -3.82 3.42 1.29
CA THR A 57 -3.46 2.77 0.02
C THR A 57 -3.90 1.31 0.00
N TYR A 58 -3.65 0.54 1.07
CA TYR A 58 -4.12 -0.85 1.15
C TYR A 58 -5.66 -0.94 1.12
N SER A 59 -6.36 0.00 1.77
CA SER A 59 -7.82 0.08 1.68
C SER A 59 -8.29 0.37 0.25
N LEU A 60 -7.65 1.32 -0.44
CA LEU A 60 -7.95 1.66 -1.83
C LEU A 60 -7.73 0.46 -2.75
N TYR A 61 -6.60 -0.23 -2.60
CA TYR A 61 -6.23 -1.37 -3.43
C TYR A 61 -7.31 -2.46 -3.41
N ASN A 62 -7.85 -2.78 -2.23
CA ASN A 62 -8.85 -3.84 -2.09
C ASN A 62 -10.30 -3.38 -2.32
N THR A 63 -10.65 -2.17 -1.89
CA THR A 63 -12.06 -1.73 -1.82
C THR A 63 -12.42 -0.59 -2.75
N GLY A 64 -11.43 0.04 -3.39
CA GLY A 64 -11.61 1.27 -4.16
C GLY A 64 -11.94 2.50 -3.30
N THR A 65 -11.80 2.42 -1.96
CA THR A 65 -12.06 3.55 -1.05
C THR A 65 -10.97 3.67 -0.01
N LEU A 66 -10.71 4.89 0.47
CA LEU A 66 -9.67 5.16 1.48
C LEU A 66 -9.95 4.51 2.84
N THR A 67 -11.20 4.16 3.18
CA THR A 67 -11.57 3.79 4.57
C THR A 67 -12.23 2.41 4.73
N ARG A 68 -12.87 1.86 3.69
CA ARG A 68 -13.67 0.62 3.84
C ARG A 68 -12.83 -0.60 4.19
N GLY A 69 -11.56 -0.63 3.77
CA GLY A 69 -10.59 -1.69 4.07
C GLY A 69 -10.18 -1.75 5.55
N PHE A 70 -10.32 -0.65 6.28
CA PHE A 70 -10.15 -0.67 7.75
C PHE A 70 -11.35 -1.35 8.41
N ARG A 71 -12.56 -0.99 7.99
CA ARG A 71 -13.82 -1.51 8.58
C ARG A 71 -14.01 -3.00 8.34
N ASN A 72 -13.62 -3.52 7.17
CA ASN A 72 -13.71 -4.95 6.87
C ASN A 72 -12.49 -5.77 7.35
N GLY A 73 -11.56 -5.12 8.08
CA GLY A 73 -10.36 -5.73 8.63
C GLY A 73 -9.26 -6.07 7.63
N TYR A 74 -9.42 -5.74 6.34
CA TYR A 74 -8.43 -6.04 5.30
C TYR A 74 -7.07 -5.42 5.61
N VAL A 75 -7.04 -4.12 5.94
CA VAL A 75 -5.80 -3.39 6.23
C VAL A 75 -5.04 -4.02 7.40
N GLY A 76 -5.75 -4.43 8.45
CA GLY A 76 -5.16 -5.13 9.59
C GLY A 76 -4.54 -6.48 9.22
N ARG A 77 -5.20 -7.24 8.32
CA ARG A 77 -4.64 -8.51 7.82
C ARG A 77 -3.37 -8.30 7.00
N VAL A 78 -3.32 -7.26 6.16
CA VAL A 78 -2.11 -6.93 5.38
C VAL A 78 -0.93 -6.61 6.30
N TRP A 79 -1.15 -5.77 7.31
CA TRP A 79 -0.08 -5.46 8.28
C TRP A 79 0.33 -6.67 9.12
N SER A 80 -0.61 -7.54 9.51
CA SER A 80 -0.28 -8.79 10.20
C SER A 80 0.61 -9.66 9.32
N ALA A 81 0.22 -9.87 8.05
CA ALA A 81 1.02 -10.64 7.11
C ALA A 81 2.43 -10.06 6.95
N ALA A 82 2.57 -8.73 6.82
CA ALA A 82 3.86 -8.06 6.74
C ALA A 82 4.74 -8.28 7.99
N ARG A 83 4.14 -8.29 9.18
CA ARG A 83 4.85 -8.66 10.43
C ARG A 83 5.25 -10.13 10.41
N ASP A 84 4.34 -11.02 10.03
CA ASP A 84 4.52 -12.47 10.12
C ASP A 84 5.61 -12.96 9.14
N ILE A 85 5.83 -12.25 8.02
CA ILE A 85 6.95 -12.50 7.09
C ILE A 85 8.25 -11.76 7.46
N GLY A 86 8.28 -11.05 8.60
CA GLY A 86 9.45 -10.35 9.10
C GLY A 86 9.77 -9.03 8.40
N SER A 87 8.87 -8.49 7.56
CA SER A 87 9.06 -7.18 6.92
C SER A 87 8.92 -6.00 7.90
N MET A 88 8.35 -6.22 9.08
CA MET A 88 8.23 -5.21 10.13
C MET A 88 8.23 -5.85 11.53
N GLN A 89 8.67 -5.08 12.53
CA GLN A 89 8.71 -5.52 13.93
C GLN A 89 7.34 -5.51 14.61
N ALA A 90 6.45 -4.57 14.24
CA ALA A 90 5.14 -4.42 14.86
C ALA A 90 4.09 -3.95 13.85
N THR A 91 2.84 -4.35 14.07
CA THR A 91 1.70 -3.84 13.30
C THR A 91 1.39 -2.39 13.70
N PRO A 92 1.25 -1.46 12.74
CA PRO A 92 0.87 -0.08 13.03
C PRO A 92 -0.48 -0.01 13.75
N ARG A 93 -0.63 1.01 14.61
CA ARG A 93 -1.94 1.35 15.15
C ARG A 93 -2.76 1.94 14.01
N LEU A 94 -3.75 1.20 13.55
CA LEU A 94 -4.64 1.71 12.52
C LEU A 94 -5.50 2.85 13.08
N PRO A 95 -5.74 3.92 12.32
CA PRO A 95 -6.71 4.92 12.71
C PRO A 95 -8.03 4.20 12.97
N ALA A 96 -8.49 4.26 14.24
CA ALA A 96 -9.84 3.86 14.56
C ALA A 96 -10.73 4.69 13.63
N SER A 97 -11.53 4.01 12.78
CA SER A 97 -12.49 4.63 11.85
C SER A 97 -12.96 5.95 12.43
N MET A 98 -12.52 7.09 11.87
CA MET A 98 -12.72 8.41 12.48
C MET A 98 -14.19 8.59 12.82
N ASN A 99 -14.57 8.33 14.06
CA ASN A 99 -15.76 8.91 14.62
C ASN A 99 -15.41 10.38 14.78
N LYS A 100 -16.15 11.24 14.07
CA LYS A 100 -16.07 12.70 14.18
C LYS A 100 -15.92 13.10 15.65
N GLY A 101 -14.82 13.78 15.96
CA GLY A 101 -14.63 14.48 17.23
C GLY A 101 -13.62 13.83 18.16
N ALA A 102 -12.34 14.13 17.95
CA ALA A 102 -11.39 14.22 19.04
C ALA A 102 -10.28 15.21 18.64
N THR A 103 -10.35 16.40 19.24
CA THR A 103 -9.28 17.40 19.28
C THR A 103 -8.01 16.76 19.83
N ALA A 104 -6.98 16.59 19.00
CA ALA A 104 -5.68 16.11 19.43
C ALA A 104 -4.78 17.30 19.81
N THR A 105 -4.47 17.39 21.10
CA THR A 105 -3.40 18.21 21.70
C THR A 105 -2.03 17.74 21.16
N PRO A 106 -1.03 18.63 20.94
CA PRO A 106 0.23 18.24 20.31
C PRO A 106 1.07 17.34 21.22
N ALA A 107 1.33 16.12 20.79
CA ALA A 107 2.32 15.23 21.39
C ALA A 107 3.73 15.59 20.88
N LYS A 108 4.66 15.68 21.83
CA LYS A 108 6.04 16.13 21.66
C LYS A 108 6.85 15.28 20.67
N THR A 109 7.74 15.98 19.99
CA THR A 109 8.80 15.53 19.09
C THR A 109 9.61 14.38 19.66
N SER A 110 9.66 13.26 18.93
CA SER A 110 10.69 12.23 19.05
C SER A 110 11.48 12.23 17.74
N THR A 111 12.71 12.73 17.82
CA THR A 111 13.75 12.57 16.83
C THR A 111 14.39 11.19 17.02
N ALA A 112 14.10 10.25 16.13
CA ALA A 112 14.92 9.08 15.86
C ALA A 112 14.59 8.65 14.43
N GLY A 113 15.59 8.72 13.55
CA GLY A 113 15.44 8.43 12.14
C GLY A 113 15.20 6.94 11.93
N ASP A 114 14.14 6.63 11.19
CA ASP A 114 13.99 5.38 10.45
C ASP A 114 13.33 5.74 9.13
N SER A 115 14.17 5.94 8.12
CA SER A 115 13.75 6.23 6.76
C SER A 115 13.20 4.95 6.13
N TRP A 116 11.90 4.71 6.32
CA TRP A 116 11.15 3.80 5.45
C TRP A 116 10.97 4.46 4.09
N VAL A 117 12.03 4.43 3.30
CA VAL A 117 12.01 4.85 1.89
C VAL A 117 11.47 3.68 1.07
N ILE A 118 10.18 3.73 0.73
CA ILE A 118 9.71 3.04 -0.48
C ILE A 118 9.96 4.01 -1.63
N GLY A 119 11.07 3.78 -2.35
CA GLY A 119 11.46 4.55 -3.53
C GLY A 119 12.76 5.32 -3.38
N GLN A 120 13.90 4.63 -3.58
CA GLN A 120 15.08 5.25 -4.17
C GLN A 120 15.34 4.57 -5.52
N ILE A 121 14.92 5.21 -6.61
CA ILE A 121 15.50 4.99 -7.94
C ILE A 121 16.82 5.76 -8.00
N ALA A 122 17.88 5.16 -7.46
CA ALA A 122 19.25 5.49 -7.85
C ALA A 122 20.13 4.30 -7.50
N SER A 123 20.31 3.38 -8.45
CA SER A 123 21.56 2.65 -8.52
C SER A 123 21.91 2.47 -10.00
N THR A 124 22.76 3.35 -10.49
CA THR A 124 23.46 3.20 -11.77
C THR A 124 24.65 2.23 -11.63
N THR A 125 24.44 1.08 -11.00
CA THR A 125 25.48 0.05 -10.88
C THR A 125 24.86 -1.30 -11.17
N ILE A 126 25.18 -1.83 -12.35
CA ILE A 126 24.97 -3.24 -12.69
C ILE A 126 26.08 -4.01 -11.98
N GLU A 127 25.75 -4.79 -10.96
CA GLU A 127 26.66 -5.80 -10.45
C GLU A 127 26.48 -7.07 -11.30
N VAL A 128 27.53 -7.40 -12.06
CA VAL A 128 27.69 -8.71 -12.70
C VAL A 128 28.35 -9.62 -11.67
N PHE A 129 27.70 -10.73 -11.34
CA PHE A 129 28.32 -11.78 -10.53
C PHE A 129 29.26 -12.60 -11.42
N GLU A 130 30.56 -12.64 -11.08
CA GLU A 130 31.54 -13.61 -11.62
C GLU A 130 31.41 -14.97 -10.92
#